data_AF-A0A354YU80-F1
#
_entry.id   AF-A0A354YU80-F1
#
_cell.length_a   1.000
_cell.length_b   1.000
_cell.length_c   1.000
_cell.angle_alpha   90.00
_cell.angle_beta   90.00
_cell.angle_gamma   90.00
#
_symmetry.space_group_name_H-M   'P 1'
#
loop_
_entity.id
_entity.type
_entity.pdbx_description
1 polymer ?
#
loop_
_entity_poly.entity_id
_entity_poly.type
_entity_poly.pdbx_seq_one_letter_code
_entity_poly.pdbx_strand_id
1 'polypeptide(L)'
;MINSDYSLYLVTDRGLLQGRSLLEEVRKAVKGGVSMVQLREKEAGSREFYELAQALQTELRDLGVPLLINDRLDIALAVDADGLHLGQEDL
;
A
#
# COMPACT_ATOMS: atom_id res chain seq x y z
N MET A 1 -16.78 6.05 -6.12
CA MET A 1 -16.77 5.08 -5.01
C MET A 1 -15.68 4.09 -5.30
N ILE A 2 -14.82 3.83 -4.33
CA ILE A 2 -13.75 2.83 -4.46
C ILE A 2 -14.41 1.47 -4.68
N ASN A 3 -13.90 0.70 -5.64
CA ASN A 3 -14.35 -0.66 -5.86
C ASN A 3 -13.83 -1.53 -4.69
N SER A 4 -14.71 -1.85 -3.74
CA SER A 4 -14.37 -2.54 -2.50
C SER A 4 -14.31 -4.07 -2.65
N ASP A 5 -13.59 -4.56 -3.66
CA ASP A 5 -13.36 -6.01 -3.81
C ASP A 5 -12.28 -6.48 -2.84
N TYR A 6 -12.71 -7.05 -1.71
CA TYR A 6 -11.83 -7.58 -0.67
C TYR A 6 -11.41 -9.05 -0.89
N SER A 7 -11.68 -9.65 -2.07
CA SER A 7 -11.47 -11.08 -2.31
C SER A 7 -10.02 -11.53 -2.11
N LEU A 8 -9.03 -10.74 -2.56
CA LEU A 8 -7.61 -10.99 -2.30
C LEU A 8 -6.89 -9.70 -1.93
N TYR A 9 -6.79 -9.46 -0.63
CA TYR A 9 -6.22 -8.27 -0.04
C TYR A 9 -4.77 -8.50 0.39
N LEU A 10 -3.81 -7.88 -0.30
CA LEU A 10 -2.40 -7.95 0.02
C LEU A 10 -2.02 -6.93 1.10
N VAL A 11 -1.36 -7.38 2.17
CA VAL A 11 -0.66 -6.51 3.13
C VAL A 11 0.84 -6.67 2.91
N THR A 12 1.55 -5.55 2.72
CA THR A 12 2.98 -5.59 2.44
C THR A 12 3.82 -5.83 3.71
N ASP A 13 4.93 -6.52 3.55
CA ASP A 13 6.00 -6.57 4.55
C ASP A 13 7.35 -6.61 3.85
N ARG A 14 8.10 -5.51 3.96
CA ARG A 14 9.41 -5.38 3.31
C ARG A 14 10.44 -6.38 3.84
N GLY A 15 10.35 -6.76 5.11
CA GLY A 15 11.29 -7.70 5.74
C GLY A 15 11.22 -9.09 5.10
N LEU A 16 10.05 -9.50 4.61
CA LEU A 16 9.85 -10.79 3.94
C LEU A 16 10.40 -10.83 2.51
N LEU A 17 10.77 -9.69 1.93
CA LEU A 17 11.21 -9.61 0.55
C LEU A 17 12.68 -10.00 0.35
N GLN A 18 13.47 -10.05 1.43
CA GLN A 18 14.89 -10.46 1.41
C GLN A 18 15.71 -9.66 0.36
N GLY A 19 15.47 -8.35 0.28
CA GLY A 19 16.15 -7.44 -0.65
C GLY A 19 15.50 -7.31 -2.03
N ARG A 20 14.43 -8.05 -2.32
CA ARG A 20 13.62 -7.82 -3.53
C ARG A 20 12.85 -6.49 -3.44
N SER A 21 12.59 -5.89 -4.58
CA SER A 21 11.82 -4.65 -4.69
C SER A 21 10.37 -4.86 -4.31
N LEU A 22 9.88 -4.12 -3.31
CA LEU A 22 8.48 -4.15 -2.89
C LEU A 22 7.54 -3.78 -4.03
N LEU A 23 7.89 -2.75 -4.80
CA LEU A 23 7.11 -2.27 -5.93
C LEU A 23 6.95 -3.36 -7.00
N GLU A 24 8.02 -4.10 -7.31
CA GLU A 24 7.96 -5.18 -8.30
C GLU A 24 7.13 -6.37 -7.80
N GLU A 25 7.25 -6.75 -6.54
CA GLU A 25 6.52 -7.86 -5.96
C GLU A 25 5.02 -7.54 -5.84
N VAL A 26 4.66 -6.31 -5.47
CA VAL A 26 3.26 -5.83 -5.51
C VAL A 26 2.72 -5.90 -6.95
N ARG A 27 3.49 -5.46 -7.94
CA ARG A 27 3.07 -5.53 -9.35
C ARG A 27 2.83 -6.97 -9.81
N LYS A 28 3.68 -7.92 -9.41
CA LYS A 28 3.48 -9.35 -9.68
C LYS A 28 2.21 -9.87 -9.00
N ALA A 29 1.97 -9.46 -7.76
CA ALA A 29 0.80 -9.88 -7.00
C ALA A 29 -0.52 -9.36 -7.63
N VAL A 30 -0.55 -8.09 -8.06
CA VAL A 30 -1.70 -7.52 -8.79
C VAL A 30 -1.95 -8.26 -10.10
N LYS A 31 -0.90 -8.56 -10.88
CA LYS A 31 -1.04 -9.41 -12.08
C LYS A 31 -1.56 -10.82 -11.76
N GLY A 32 -1.32 -11.31 -10.53
CA GLY A 32 -1.82 -12.59 -10.03
C GLY A 32 -3.25 -12.55 -9.49
N GLY A 33 -3.92 -11.39 -9.48
CA GLY A 33 -5.32 -11.25 -9.05
C GLY A 33 -5.51 -10.62 -7.67
N VAL A 34 -4.49 -9.98 -7.09
CA VAL A 34 -4.71 -9.13 -5.90
C VAL A 34 -5.67 -8.00 -6.26
N SER A 35 -6.73 -7.87 -5.47
CA SER A 35 -7.82 -6.91 -5.68
C SER A 35 -7.66 -5.64 -4.83
N MET A 36 -6.76 -5.65 -3.85
CA MET A 36 -6.50 -4.51 -2.95
C MET A 36 -5.10 -4.60 -2.34
N VAL A 37 -4.44 -3.47 -2.10
CA VAL A 37 -3.12 -3.42 -1.47
C VAL A 37 -3.13 -2.52 -0.25
N GLN A 38 -2.53 -2.99 0.85
CA GLN A 38 -2.24 -2.19 2.04
C GLN A 38 -0.72 -2.03 2.15
N LEU A 39 -0.24 -0.80 2.02
CA LEU A 39 1.15 -0.48 2.31
C LEU A 39 1.32 -0.33 3.82
N ARG A 40 2.08 -1.27 4.38
CA ARG A 40 2.48 -1.30 5.78
C ARG A 40 4.00 -1.25 5.88
N GLU A 41 4.49 -0.18 6.50
CA GLU A 41 5.91 0.06 6.75
C GLU A 41 6.11 0.52 8.19
N LYS A 42 6.84 -0.28 8.97
CA LYS A 42 7.11 0.00 10.40
C LYS A 42 8.44 0.68 10.65
N GLU A 43 9.43 0.36 9.82
CA GLU A 43 10.82 0.78 10.03
C GLU A 43 11.24 1.94 9.12
N ALA A 44 10.41 2.28 8.11
CA ALA A 44 10.73 3.33 7.15
C ALA A 44 10.58 4.72 7.78
N GLY A 45 11.53 5.62 7.48
CA GLY A 45 11.38 7.03 7.83
C GLY A 45 10.25 7.68 7.03
N SER A 46 9.67 8.79 7.54
CA SER A 46 8.50 9.44 6.91
C SER A 46 8.69 9.78 5.44
N ARG A 47 9.88 10.24 5.04
CA ARG A 47 10.19 10.56 3.64
C ARG A 47 10.19 9.32 2.75
N GLU A 48 10.83 8.26 3.21
CA GLU A 48 10.93 7.00 2.48
C GLU A 48 9.55 6.33 2.35
N PHE A 49 8.74 6.35 3.41
CA PHE A 49 7.36 5.87 3.36
C PHE A 49 6.57 6.70 2.34
N TYR A 50 6.62 8.04 2.41
CA TYR A 50 5.94 8.90 1.43
C TYR A 50 6.33 8.57 -0.01
N GLU A 51 7.63 8.47 -0.30
CA GLU A 51 8.13 8.19 -1.65
C GLU A 51 7.65 6.83 -2.16
N LEU A 52 7.65 5.80 -1.30
CA LEU A 52 7.14 4.48 -1.64
C LEU A 52 5.62 4.47 -1.83
N ALA A 53 4.88 5.15 -0.95
CA ALA A 53 3.43 5.27 -1.02
C ALA A 53 3.01 6.00 -2.31
N GLN A 54 3.69 7.08 -2.67
CA GLN A 54 3.45 7.84 -3.90
C GLN A 54 3.69 6.98 -5.15
N ALA A 55 4.78 6.20 -5.16
CA ALA A 55 5.10 5.29 -6.26
C ALA A 55 4.03 4.20 -6.44
N LEU A 56 3.62 3.55 -5.34
CA LEU A 56 2.55 2.56 -5.37
C LEU A 56 1.21 3.16 -5.76
N GLN A 57 0.84 4.32 -5.23
CA GLN A 57 -0.43 4.98 -5.56
C GLN A 57 -0.52 5.24 -7.06
N THR A 58 0.57 5.73 -7.65
CA THR A 58 0.62 6.01 -9.10
C THR A 58 0.40 4.73 -9.90
N GLU A 59 1.13 3.65 -9.59
CA GLU A 59 1.02 2.39 -10.34
C GLU A 59 -0.32 1.68 -10.15
N LEU A 60 -0.83 1.64 -8.92
CA LEU A 60 -2.06 0.92 -8.60
C LEU A 60 -3.30 1.64 -9.14
N ARG A 61 -3.27 2.98 -9.20
CA ARG A 61 -4.32 3.80 -9.81
C ARG A 61 -4.49 3.48 -11.29
N ASP A 62 -3.39 3.32 -12.03
CA ASP A 62 -3.43 2.92 -13.45
C ASP A 62 -3.97 1.48 -13.65
N LEU A 63 -3.82 0.62 -12.63
CA LEU A 63 -4.31 -0.75 -12.63
C LEU A 63 -5.73 -0.90 -12.05
N GLY A 64 -6.32 0.18 -11.55
CA GLY A 64 -7.63 0.16 -10.90
C GLY A 64 -7.68 -0.61 -9.58
N VAL A 65 -6.53 -0.80 -8.91
CA VAL A 65 -6.42 -1.47 -7.61
C VAL A 65 -6.28 -0.41 -6.52
N PRO A 66 -7.14 -0.39 -5.49
CA PRO A 66 -7.04 0.60 -4.43
C PRO A 66 -5.82 0.36 -3.53
N LEU A 67 -5.19 1.45 -3.11
CA LEU A 67 -4.12 1.46 -2.11
C LEU A 67 -4.63 2.01 -0.77
N LEU A 68 -4.41 1.25 0.30
CA LEU A 68 -4.60 1.70 1.67
C LEU A 68 -3.24 1.90 2.34
N ILE A 69 -3.12 2.95 3.14
CA ILE A 69 -1.95 3.19 3.99
C ILE A 69 -2.26 2.67 5.39
N ASN A 70 -1.29 2.00 6.02
CA ASN A 70 -1.40 1.55 7.40
C ASN A 70 -0.94 2.67 8.36
N ASP A 71 -1.75 3.00 9.36
CA ASP A 71 -1.52 3.88 10.53
C ASP A 71 -1.23 5.37 10.23
N ARG A 72 -0.55 5.65 9.12
CA ARG A 72 -0.02 6.97 8.77
C ARG A 72 -1.03 7.81 8.00
N LEU A 73 -1.99 8.40 8.72
CA LEU A 73 -2.98 9.34 8.17
C LEU A 73 -2.32 10.48 7.37
N ASP A 74 -1.23 11.04 7.89
CA ASP A 74 -0.47 12.10 7.24
C ASP A 74 0.06 11.66 5.86
N ILE A 75 0.58 10.44 5.75
CA ILE A 75 1.04 9.87 4.47
C ILE A 75 -0.15 9.57 3.56
N ALA A 76 -1.23 9.00 4.07
CA ALA A 76 -2.44 8.70 3.30
C ALA A 76 -3.01 9.96 2.63
N LEU A 77 -3.10 11.06 3.39
CA LEU A 77 -3.55 12.35 2.88
C LEU A 77 -2.56 12.96 1.89
N ALA A 78 -1.25 12.85 2.17
CA ALA A 78 -0.22 13.44 1.31
C ALA A 78 -0.16 12.80 -0.09
N VAL A 79 -0.46 11.50 -0.20
CA VAL A 79 -0.44 10.78 -1.50
C VAL A 79 -1.81 10.63 -2.14
N ASP A 80 -2.88 11.14 -1.53
CA ASP A 80 -4.27 10.94 -1.98
C ASP A 80 -4.60 9.44 -2.11
N ALA A 81 -4.29 8.69 -1.05
CA ALA A 81 -4.54 7.26 -0.97
C ALA A 81 -6.04 6.95 -0.96
N ASP A 82 -6.41 5.77 -1.47
CA ASP A 82 -7.82 5.33 -1.52
C ASP A 82 -8.35 5.01 -0.13
N GLY A 83 -7.50 4.69 0.85
CA GLY A 83 -7.95 4.55 2.22
C GLY A 83 -6.84 4.48 3.26
N LEU A 84 -7.28 4.37 4.50
CA LEU A 84 -6.44 4.23 5.69
C LEU A 84 -6.90 2.98 6.45
N HIS A 85 -5.95 2.18 6.90
CA HIS A 85 -6.20 1.08 7.84
C HIS A 85 -5.64 1.47 9.20
N LEU A 86 -6.45 1.30 10.24
CA LEU A 86 -6.12 1.61 11.63
C LEU A 86 -6.45 0.41 12.52
N GLY A 87 -5.54 0.07 13.41
CA GLY A 87 -5.77 -0.74 14.59
C GLY A 87 -6.35 0.09 15.75
N GLN A 88 -6.59 -0.59 16.87
CA GLN A 88 -7.27 0.00 18.04
C GLN A 88 -6.40 0.98 18.84
N GLU A 89 -5.09 0.88 18.71
CA GLU A 89 -4.10 1.67 19.45
C GLU A 89 -3.35 2.66 18.56
N ASP A 90 -3.67 2.68 17.26
CA ASP A 90 -3.06 3.61 16.30
C ASP A 90 -3.59 5.04 16.51
N LEU A 91 -2.88 5.98 15.87
CA LEU A 91 -2.95 7.44 16.05
C LEU A 91 -4.33 8.02 16.41
#